data_AF-A0A2D7DZL8-F1
#
_entry.id   AF-A0A2D7DZL8-F1
#
_cell.length_a   1.000
_cell.length_b   1.000
_cell.length_c   1.000
_cell.angle_alpha   90.00
_cell.angle_beta   90.00
_cell.angle_gamma   90.00
#
_symmetry.space_group_name_H-M   'P 1'
#
loop_
_entity.id
_entity.type
_entity.pdbx_description
1 polymer ?
#
loop_
_entity_poly.entity_id
_entity_poly.type
_entity_poly.pdbx_seq_one_letter_code
_entity_poly.pdbx_strand_id
1 'polypeptide(L)'
;MKYVLLIIVFFLFIIGGVINTYALPLPKPLDKDDFDRYKKIFELQQKGYFNKADLLIKQLNNKILIGNILSQRYLHPTGYISKFTELKSWLDKYGDHPSASRIYWLSKKKKPNSSKNAKKPQGGFLSGFGGTSLKTLRPPIPISFVGRSAPTITRKIANTVRKNIRRGWPSGSKEVLNSKNSLKYLTKTEKAQLHWEIGNAYFIFNKDLEAINESAKAIILSDGLHSNSWFTAGISSWRRGDFLRAKIFFENLAILKSADGHTRASGAYWASRVAIRDGDYNKALSMLKIAAYEENSFYGQLALASLGIDNNLNFDLPEISNEFLFFLKNHPSGKRVFAFLQLDLHWYADRELRRLFSEVPENLQLDLMSFCAINNLPSLAYRIADIQRKKTNINWYGALYPDLENSDDFFNDKDKALIHSIIRQESKFDQRGKSYARALGLMQIIPSTASFVTGNKGYLGKLKHDLLLKNTNIKIGNNYISQLLKEKIINYNIVYLLAAYNGGPGNLNKWK
;
A
#
# COMPACT_ATOMS: atom_id res chain seq x y z
N MET A 1 53.02 28.33 -30.44
CA MET A 1 51.61 28.27 -30.87
C MET A 1 51.18 26.80 -30.86
N LYS A 2 50.11 26.46 -30.10
CA LYS A 2 49.42 25.15 -29.98
C LYS A 2 50.19 24.06 -29.20
N TYR A 3 50.10 23.99 -27.86
CA TYR A 3 49.05 23.39 -27.03
C TYR A 3 48.75 21.90 -27.33
N VAL A 4 49.43 21.02 -26.60
CA VAL A 4 49.05 19.61 -26.40
C VAL A 4 48.35 19.54 -25.04
N LEU A 5 47.04 19.31 -25.06
CA LEU A 5 46.20 19.20 -23.87
C LEU A 5 46.29 17.75 -23.34
N LEU A 6 46.98 17.56 -22.22
CA LEU A 6 47.03 16.30 -21.50
C LEU A 6 45.74 16.17 -20.66
N ILE A 7 44.79 15.35 -21.11
CA ILE A 7 43.59 15.03 -20.33
C ILE A 7 43.97 13.94 -19.32
N ILE A 8 44.20 14.34 -18.08
CA ILE A 8 44.30 13.43 -16.93
C ILE A 8 42.88 13.03 -16.54
N VAL A 9 42.49 11.79 -16.89
CA VAL A 9 41.26 11.18 -16.36
C VAL A 9 41.57 10.66 -14.96
N PHE A 10 41.13 11.39 -13.93
CA PHE A 10 41.14 10.93 -12.55
C PHE A 10 40.09 9.83 -12.38
N PHE A 11 40.52 8.57 -12.31
CA PHE A 11 39.72 7.48 -11.78
C PHE A 11 39.69 7.61 -10.25
N LEU A 12 38.67 8.28 -9.72
CA LEU A 12 38.33 8.20 -8.30
C LEU A 12 37.64 6.86 -8.05
N PHE A 13 38.42 5.88 -7.59
CA PHE A 13 37.91 4.72 -6.88
C PHE A 13 37.25 5.22 -5.58
N ILE A 14 35.93 5.42 -5.61
CA ILE A 14 35.14 5.52 -4.39
C ILE A 14 35.04 4.09 -3.86
N ILE A 15 35.93 3.74 -2.94
CA ILE A 15 35.75 2.60 -2.06
C ILE A 15 34.41 2.84 -1.35
N GLY A 16 33.44 1.97 -1.61
CA GLY A 16 32.14 1.94 -0.94
C GLY A 16 32.34 1.60 0.54
N GLY A 17 32.75 2.59 1.31
CA GLY A 17 32.54 2.61 2.74
C GLY A 17 31.05 2.84 2.96
N VAL A 18 30.41 1.91 3.68
CA VAL A 18 29.12 2.15 4.31
C VAL A 18 29.27 3.45 5.11
N ILE A 19 28.77 4.56 4.57
CA ILE A 19 28.60 5.77 5.35
C ILE A 19 27.46 5.41 6.30
N ASN A 20 27.83 4.88 7.46
CA ASN A 20 27.00 4.93 8.65
C ASN A 20 26.71 6.43 8.84
N THR A 21 25.56 6.87 8.33
CA THR A 21 25.01 8.17 8.64
C THR A 21 24.83 8.16 10.14
N TYR A 22 25.76 8.82 10.85
CA TYR A 22 25.66 8.97 12.30
C TYR A 22 24.33 9.66 12.57
N ALA A 23 23.32 8.88 12.94
CA ALA A 23 22.03 9.39 13.31
C ALA A 23 22.26 10.35 14.48
N LEU A 24 22.16 11.65 14.22
CA LEU A 24 22.28 12.66 15.26
C LEU A 24 21.34 12.26 16.40
N PRO A 25 21.84 12.20 17.66
CA PRO A 25 21.02 11.72 18.77
C PRO A 25 19.76 12.58 18.86
N LEU A 26 18.60 11.93 18.73
CA LEU A 26 17.33 12.63 18.77
C LEU A 26 17.12 13.29 20.14
N PRO A 27 16.48 14.47 20.20
CA PRO A 27 16.08 15.07 21.46
C PRO A 27 15.28 14.08 22.33
N LYS A 28 15.61 14.00 23.62
CA LYS A 28 14.90 13.19 24.61
C LYS A 28 14.15 14.12 25.58
N PRO A 29 12.92 14.56 25.24
CA PRO A 29 12.20 15.56 26.03
C PRO A 29 11.63 15.02 27.36
N LEU A 30 11.60 13.71 27.56
CA LEU A 30 11.14 13.10 28.80
C LEU A 30 12.34 12.73 29.67
N ASP A 31 12.31 13.13 30.94
CA ASP A 31 13.21 12.58 31.94
C ASP A 31 12.85 11.10 32.21
N LYS A 32 13.67 10.41 33.02
CA LYS A 32 13.49 8.99 33.32
C LYS A 32 12.14 8.70 33.99
N ASP A 33 11.74 9.57 34.90
CA ASP A 33 10.52 9.45 35.70
C ASP A 33 9.26 9.59 34.83
N ASP A 34 9.19 10.64 34.01
CA ASP A 34 8.09 10.85 33.08
C ASP A 34 8.06 9.79 31.99
N PHE A 35 9.22 9.32 31.52
CA PHE A 35 9.30 8.20 30.58
C PHE A 35 8.58 6.96 31.15
N ASP A 36 8.94 6.53 32.37
CA ASP A 36 8.36 5.35 33.01
C ASP A 36 6.86 5.56 33.30
N ARG A 37 6.47 6.75 33.77
CA ARG A 37 5.06 7.11 34.03
C ARG A 37 4.24 7.09 32.74
N TYR A 38 4.70 7.73 31.66
CA TYR A 38 4.00 7.74 30.38
C TYR A 38 3.78 6.34 29.83
N LYS A 39 4.84 5.52 29.81
CA LYS A 39 4.74 4.11 29.38
C LYS A 39 3.66 3.39 30.17
N LYS A 40 3.66 3.54 31.49
CA LYS A 40 2.67 2.89 32.35
C LYS A 40 1.25 3.44 32.17
N ILE A 41 1.10 4.74 31.97
CA ILE A 41 -0.21 5.38 31.72
C ILE A 41 -0.85 4.82 30.45
N PHE A 42 -0.12 4.76 29.34
CA PHE A 42 -0.65 4.24 28.07
C PHE A 42 -1.08 2.76 28.21
N GLU A 43 -0.30 1.93 28.90
CA GLU A 43 -0.64 0.53 29.19
C GLU A 43 -1.91 0.40 30.04
N LEU A 44 -2.00 1.16 31.14
CA LEU A 44 -3.13 1.11 32.06
C LEU A 44 -4.42 1.55 31.38
N GLN A 45 -4.38 2.64 30.63
CA GLN A 45 -5.57 3.12 29.89
C GLN A 45 -5.99 2.15 28.79
N GLN A 46 -5.04 1.48 28.12
CA GLN A 46 -5.35 0.45 27.13
C GLN A 46 -6.12 -0.73 27.75
N LYS A 47 -5.90 -1.02 29.03
CA LYS A 47 -6.60 -2.06 29.81
C LYS A 47 -7.86 -1.54 30.53
N GLY A 48 -8.19 -0.26 30.39
CA GLY A 48 -9.34 0.37 31.06
C GLY A 48 -9.11 0.74 32.54
N TYR A 49 -7.86 0.68 33.04
CA TYR A 49 -7.54 1.01 34.44
C TYR A 49 -7.32 2.52 34.64
N PHE A 50 -8.37 3.32 34.40
CA PHE A 50 -8.27 4.80 34.38
C PHE A 50 -7.88 5.41 35.74
N ASN A 51 -8.43 4.91 36.85
CA ASN A 51 -8.10 5.44 38.18
C ASN A 51 -6.61 5.29 38.53
N LYS A 52 -6.01 4.15 38.15
CA LYS A 52 -4.57 3.92 38.33
C LYS A 52 -3.74 4.84 37.44
N ALA A 53 -4.20 5.06 36.20
CA ALA A 53 -3.56 6.00 35.29
C ALA A 53 -3.63 7.44 35.82
N ASP A 54 -4.75 7.85 36.42
CA ASP A 54 -4.94 9.20 36.97
C ASP A 54 -3.97 9.53 38.13
N LEU A 55 -3.63 8.55 38.96
CA LEU A 55 -2.62 8.71 40.01
C LEU A 55 -1.25 9.05 39.40
N LEU A 56 -0.86 8.37 38.32
CA LEU A 56 0.40 8.62 37.63
C LEU A 56 0.38 9.93 36.83
N ILE A 57 -0.75 10.27 36.21
CA ILE A 57 -0.90 11.52 35.45
C ILE A 57 -0.65 12.75 36.34
N LYS A 58 -1.07 12.70 37.62
CA LYS A 58 -0.85 13.79 38.59
C LYS A 58 0.63 14.02 38.91
N GLN A 59 1.48 13.01 38.71
CA GLN A 59 2.90 13.04 39.01
C GLN A 59 3.76 13.42 37.80
N LEU A 60 3.16 13.71 36.64
CA LEU A 60 3.90 14.10 35.44
C LEU A 60 4.45 15.53 35.56
N ASN A 61 5.76 15.68 35.36
CA ASN A 61 6.42 16.98 35.31
C ASN A 61 6.20 17.62 33.93
N ASN A 62 6.52 16.87 32.87
CA ASN A 62 6.34 17.24 31.48
C ASN A 62 4.96 16.78 30.98
N LYS A 63 4.08 17.72 30.66
CA LYS A 63 2.68 17.46 30.21
C LYS A 63 2.51 17.34 28.68
N ILE A 64 3.60 17.18 27.94
CA ILE A 64 3.59 17.24 26.47
C ILE A 64 2.65 16.23 25.80
N LEU A 65 2.43 15.05 26.38
CA LEU A 65 1.56 14.01 25.81
C LEU A 65 0.17 13.93 26.46
N ILE A 66 -0.22 14.87 27.31
CA ILE A 66 -1.55 14.86 27.98
C ILE A 66 -2.69 14.84 26.96
N GLY A 67 -2.60 15.62 25.89
CA GLY A 67 -3.60 15.59 24.80
C GLY A 67 -3.78 14.18 24.22
N ASN A 68 -2.68 13.44 24.04
CA ASN A 68 -2.70 12.09 23.50
C ASN A 68 -3.26 11.07 24.51
N ILE A 69 -2.89 11.16 25.80
CA ILE A 69 -3.47 10.35 26.89
C ILE A 69 -4.99 10.52 26.93
N LEU A 70 -5.47 11.77 26.95
CA LEU A 70 -6.90 12.06 27.00
C LEU A 70 -7.60 11.55 25.73
N SER A 71 -6.97 11.68 24.55
CA SER A 71 -7.53 11.16 23.32
C SER A 71 -7.65 9.63 23.32
N GLN A 72 -6.69 8.90 23.89
CA GLN A 72 -6.76 7.45 24.05
C GLN A 72 -7.93 7.07 24.96
N ARG A 73 -8.10 7.78 26.08
CA ARG A 73 -9.21 7.58 27.02
C ARG A 73 -10.57 7.83 26.35
N TYR A 74 -10.75 9.00 25.75
CA TYR A 74 -12.04 9.38 25.17
C TYR A 74 -12.45 8.55 23.94
N LEU A 75 -11.47 7.95 23.27
CA LEU A 75 -11.70 7.06 22.12
C LEU A 75 -11.61 5.58 22.48
N HIS A 76 -11.54 5.25 23.78
CA HIS A 76 -11.46 3.87 24.23
C HIS A 76 -12.73 3.11 23.80
N PRO A 77 -12.62 1.89 23.24
CA PRO A 77 -13.76 1.23 22.60
C PRO A 77 -14.88 0.80 23.57
N THR A 78 -14.54 0.44 24.81
CA THR A 78 -15.49 -0.15 25.77
C THR A 78 -15.37 0.41 27.20
N GLY A 79 -14.14 0.55 27.70
CA GLY A 79 -13.85 0.97 29.07
C GLY A 79 -14.15 2.42 29.46
N TYR A 80 -14.29 3.38 28.54
CA TYR A 80 -14.58 4.78 28.89
C TYR A 80 -15.65 5.38 27.98
N ILE A 81 -16.64 6.05 28.58
CA ILE A 81 -17.71 6.73 27.86
C ILE A 81 -17.54 8.23 28.03
N SER A 82 -16.94 8.88 27.02
CA SER A 82 -16.72 10.32 27.05
C SER A 82 -18.03 11.12 27.02
N LYS A 83 -18.06 12.24 27.74
CA LYS A 83 -19.11 13.27 27.71
C LYS A 83 -18.85 14.31 26.62
N PHE A 84 -19.90 15.00 26.16
CA PHE A 84 -19.76 16.07 25.17
C PHE A 84 -18.84 17.21 25.65
N THR A 85 -18.94 17.58 26.93
CA THR A 85 -18.14 18.65 27.54
C THR A 85 -16.65 18.32 27.55
N GLU A 86 -16.27 17.08 27.84
CA GLU A 86 -14.88 16.60 27.78
C GLU A 86 -14.33 16.71 26.36
N LEU A 87 -15.07 16.22 25.36
CA LEU A 87 -14.66 16.25 23.96
C LEU A 87 -14.51 17.68 23.44
N LYS A 88 -15.44 18.57 23.83
CA LYS A 88 -15.40 19.99 23.48
C LYS A 88 -14.16 20.67 24.10
N SER A 89 -13.96 20.52 25.40
CA SER A 89 -12.81 21.09 26.11
C SER A 89 -11.48 20.57 25.57
N TRP A 90 -11.42 19.29 25.21
CA TRP A 90 -10.24 18.71 24.58
C TRP A 90 -9.96 19.35 23.22
N LEU A 91 -10.98 19.55 22.36
CA LEU A 91 -10.80 20.19 21.05
C LEU A 91 -10.36 21.64 21.15
N ASP A 92 -10.78 22.34 22.20
CA ASP A 92 -10.38 23.73 22.43
C ASP A 92 -8.88 23.84 22.73
N LYS A 93 -8.27 22.82 23.34
CA LYS A 93 -6.85 22.79 23.74
C LYS A 93 -5.95 22.01 22.78
N TYR A 94 -6.47 20.97 22.15
CA TYR A 94 -5.70 19.94 21.43
C TYR A 94 -6.21 19.74 20.00
N GLY A 95 -6.80 20.78 19.40
CA GLY A 95 -7.32 20.77 18.04
C GLY A 95 -6.26 20.46 16.96
N ASP A 96 -4.98 20.58 17.29
CA ASP A 96 -3.80 20.26 16.48
C ASP A 96 -3.39 18.78 16.54
N HIS A 97 -3.97 17.97 17.45
CA HIS A 97 -3.59 16.56 17.57
C HIS A 97 -4.19 15.69 16.45
N PRO A 98 -3.53 14.61 16.02
CA PRO A 98 -4.02 13.71 14.98
C PRO A 98 -5.41 13.10 15.25
N SER A 99 -5.78 12.97 16.53
CA SER A 99 -7.08 12.43 16.97
C SER A 99 -8.23 13.43 16.90
N ALA A 100 -7.96 14.72 16.62
CA ALA A 100 -8.98 15.78 16.69
C ALA A 100 -10.15 15.56 15.74
N SER A 101 -9.94 15.10 14.51
CA SER A 101 -11.05 14.80 13.58
C SER A 101 -12.00 13.73 14.10
N ARG A 102 -11.46 12.70 14.76
CA ARG A 102 -12.26 11.63 15.35
C ARG A 102 -13.01 12.09 16.60
N ILE A 103 -12.35 12.90 17.44
CA ILE A 103 -12.97 13.50 18.62
C ILE A 103 -14.08 14.48 18.22
N TYR A 104 -13.87 15.29 17.18
CA TYR A 104 -14.88 16.21 16.63
C TYR A 104 -16.08 15.46 16.06
N TRP A 105 -15.87 14.35 15.35
CA TRP A 105 -16.98 13.51 14.92
C TRP A 105 -17.76 12.91 16.10
N LEU A 106 -17.05 12.41 17.12
CA LEU A 106 -17.67 11.87 18.32
C LEU A 106 -18.43 12.94 19.11
N SER A 107 -17.89 14.16 19.17
CA SER A 107 -18.53 15.29 19.86
C SER A 107 -19.83 15.70 19.17
N LYS A 108 -19.90 15.68 17.83
CA LYS A 108 -21.16 15.90 17.10
C LYS A 108 -22.22 14.86 17.45
N LYS A 109 -21.84 13.59 17.52
CA LYS A 109 -22.76 12.50 17.86
C LYS A 109 -23.31 12.59 19.29
N LYS A 110 -22.53 13.16 20.21
CA LYS A 110 -22.88 13.28 21.63
C LYS A 110 -23.43 14.67 22.00
N LYS A 111 -23.58 15.57 21.02
CA LYS A 111 -23.95 16.98 21.26
C LYS A 111 -25.41 17.09 21.73
N PRO A 112 -25.69 17.72 22.88
CA PRO A 112 -27.04 18.12 23.25
C PRO A 112 -27.62 19.15 22.27
N ASN A 113 -28.94 19.17 22.08
CA ASN A 113 -29.58 20.10 21.13
C ASN A 113 -29.28 21.57 21.46
N SER A 114 -29.33 21.94 22.75
CA SER A 114 -29.07 23.30 23.26
C SER A 114 -27.60 23.73 23.25
N SER A 115 -26.66 22.82 22.97
CA SER A 115 -25.22 23.12 23.04
C SER A 115 -24.64 23.60 21.70
N LYS A 116 -23.78 24.64 21.76
CA LYS A 116 -22.94 25.07 20.63
C LYS A 116 -21.98 23.95 20.19
N ASN A 117 -21.66 23.92 18.90
CA ASN A 117 -20.67 22.98 18.35
C ASN A 117 -19.28 23.16 18.98
N ALA A 118 -18.53 22.07 19.08
CA ALA A 118 -17.11 22.13 19.42
C ALA A 118 -16.30 22.80 18.29
N LYS A 119 -15.12 23.34 18.62
CA LYS A 119 -14.21 23.88 17.62
C LYS A 119 -13.81 22.80 16.61
N LYS A 120 -13.67 23.20 15.35
CA LYS A 120 -13.20 22.32 14.29
C LYS A 120 -11.71 21.99 14.53
N PRO A 121 -11.25 20.79 14.15
CA PRO A 121 -9.83 20.46 14.12
C PRO A 121 -9.04 21.46 13.28
N GLN A 122 -7.80 21.73 13.68
CA GLN A 122 -6.85 22.55 12.92
C GLN A 122 -6.10 21.67 11.92
N GLY A 123 -5.62 22.22 10.81
CA GLY A 123 -4.69 21.54 9.88
C GLY A 123 -5.25 20.33 9.10
N GLY A 124 -4.38 19.76 8.26
CA GLY A 124 -4.65 18.57 7.44
C GLY A 124 -4.16 17.26 8.07
N PHE A 125 -4.47 16.12 7.46
CA PHE A 125 -3.88 14.83 7.83
C PHE A 125 -3.54 14.07 6.54
N LEU A 126 -2.26 13.68 6.39
CA LEU A 126 -1.83 12.88 5.26
C LEU A 126 -2.43 11.48 5.33
N SER A 127 -3.57 11.34 4.67
CA SER A 127 -4.31 10.09 4.58
C SER A 127 -3.72 9.13 3.53
N GLY A 128 -4.11 7.87 3.68
CA GLY A 128 -3.64 6.77 2.85
C GLY A 128 -2.23 6.30 3.22
N PHE A 129 -1.93 5.07 2.78
CA PHE A 129 -0.67 4.39 3.07
C PHE A 129 0.21 4.26 1.83
N GLY A 130 -0.08 5.04 0.78
CA GLY A 130 0.65 5.00 -0.49
C GLY A 130 0.20 3.86 -1.38
N GLY A 131 0.93 3.67 -2.47
CA GLY A 131 0.49 2.89 -3.61
C GLY A 131 -0.13 3.83 -4.62
N THR A 132 0.35 3.72 -5.86
CA THR A 132 -0.40 4.20 -7.00
C THR A 132 -1.86 3.79 -6.80
N SER A 133 -2.77 4.76 -6.94
CA SER A 133 -3.94 4.47 -7.75
C SER A 133 -3.37 4.05 -9.10
N LEU A 134 -2.88 2.81 -9.22
CA LEU A 134 -2.95 2.07 -10.47
C LEU A 134 -4.36 2.40 -10.92
N LYS A 135 -4.53 2.93 -12.14
CA LYS A 135 -5.87 3.05 -12.77
C LYS A 135 -6.64 1.85 -12.27
N THR A 136 -7.61 2.11 -11.38
CA THR A 136 -8.17 1.03 -10.57
C THR A 136 -8.60 -0.01 -11.57
N LEU A 137 -8.07 -1.24 -11.50
CA LEU A 137 -8.31 -2.25 -12.54
C LEU A 137 -9.80 -2.30 -12.90
N ARG A 138 -10.65 -2.04 -11.91
CA ARG A 138 -12.08 -1.80 -12.04
C ARG A 138 -12.45 -0.39 -11.53
N PRO A 139 -12.45 0.66 -12.38
CA PRO A 139 -12.80 2.01 -11.95
C PRO A 139 -14.29 2.11 -11.60
N PRO A 140 -14.72 3.12 -10.81
CA PRO A 140 -16.14 3.37 -10.64
C PRO A 140 -16.80 3.68 -11.99
N ILE A 141 -18.04 3.20 -12.15
CA ILE A 141 -18.89 3.49 -13.31
C ILE A 141 -20.19 4.10 -12.77
N PRO A 142 -20.61 5.31 -13.21
CA PRO A 142 -20.00 6.09 -14.29
C PRO A 142 -18.61 6.64 -13.93
N ILE A 143 -17.73 6.76 -14.94
CA ILE A 143 -16.35 7.28 -14.77
C ILE A 143 -16.40 8.77 -14.42
N SER A 144 -17.35 9.51 -14.96
CA SER A 144 -17.62 10.92 -14.67
C SER A 144 -19.13 11.15 -14.56
N PHE A 145 -19.52 12.03 -13.64
CA PHE A 145 -20.91 12.48 -13.47
C PHE A 145 -21.27 13.66 -14.38
N VAL A 146 -20.28 14.35 -14.93
CA VAL A 146 -20.48 15.54 -15.77
C VAL A 146 -21.23 15.13 -17.04
N GLY A 147 -22.34 15.82 -17.33
CA GLY A 147 -23.15 15.59 -18.54
C GLY A 147 -23.94 14.26 -18.54
N ARG A 148 -24.09 13.57 -17.40
CA ARG A 148 -24.80 12.28 -17.34
C ARG A 148 -26.30 12.45 -17.10
N SER A 149 -27.10 11.94 -18.05
CA SER A 149 -28.56 11.88 -17.93
C SER A 149 -29.07 10.84 -16.92
N ALA A 150 -28.35 9.72 -16.70
CA ALA A 150 -28.80 8.64 -15.81
C ALA A 150 -27.66 7.93 -15.05
N PRO A 151 -26.90 8.64 -14.20
CA PRO A 151 -25.72 8.08 -13.51
C PRO A 151 -26.03 6.88 -12.61
N THR A 152 -27.22 6.85 -12.00
CA THR A 152 -27.68 5.74 -11.15
C THR A 152 -27.92 4.46 -11.97
N ILE A 153 -28.47 4.58 -13.19
CA ILE A 153 -28.70 3.45 -14.08
C ILE A 153 -27.36 2.90 -14.59
N THR A 154 -26.46 3.77 -15.03
CA THR A 154 -25.09 3.41 -15.43
C THR A 154 -24.37 2.61 -14.33
N ARG A 155 -24.47 3.07 -13.07
CA ARG A 155 -23.92 2.36 -11.92
C ARG A 155 -24.59 1.00 -11.69
N LYS A 156 -25.92 0.92 -11.82
CA LYS A 156 -26.67 -0.33 -11.66
C LYS A 156 -26.24 -1.38 -12.68
N ILE A 157 -26.03 -0.98 -13.94
CA ILE A 157 -25.53 -1.87 -15.00
C ILE A 157 -24.16 -2.44 -14.63
N ALA A 158 -23.20 -1.58 -14.32
CA ALA A 158 -21.85 -2.01 -13.94
C ALA A 158 -21.84 -2.90 -12.69
N ASN A 159 -22.67 -2.58 -11.68
CA ASN A 159 -22.81 -3.39 -10.49
C ASN A 159 -23.39 -4.78 -10.78
N THR A 160 -24.36 -4.89 -11.70
CA THR A 160 -24.93 -6.16 -12.12
C THR A 160 -23.90 -7.01 -12.86
N VAL A 161 -23.17 -6.44 -13.83
CA VAL A 161 -22.06 -7.12 -14.53
C VAL A 161 -21.02 -7.64 -13.53
N ARG A 162 -20.56 -6.79 -12.60
CA ARG A 162 -19.57 -7.18 -11.58
C ARG A 162 -20.12 -8.23 -10.60
N LYS A 163 -21.42 -8.18 -10.29
CA LYS A 163 -22.09 -9.18 -9.45
C LYS A 163 -22.14 -10.54 -10.13
N ASN A 164 -22.49 -10.59 -11.42
CA ASN A 164 -22.53 -11.81 -12.21
C ASN A 164 -21.12 -12.43 -12.35
N ILE A 165 -20.10 -11.62 -12.64
CA ILE A 165 -18.69 -12.07 -12.65
C ILE A 165 -18.29 -12.70 -11.30
N ARG A 166 -18.58 -12.02 -10.18
CA ARG A 166 -18.27 -12.55 -8.83
C ARG A 166 -18.96 -13.88 -8.53
N ARG A 167 -20.11 -14.15 -9.15
CA ARG A 167 -20.87 -15.41 -9.03
C ARG A 167 -20.38 -16.49 -9.99
N GLY A 168 -19.36 -16.22 -10.81
CA GLY A 168 -18.89 -17.15 -11.82
C GLY A 168 -19.78 -17.24 -13.06
N TRP A 169 -20.57 -16.20 -13.35
CA TRP A 169 -21.48 -16.16 -14.50
C TRP A 169 -21.15 -15.01 -15.47
N PRO A 170 -19.98 -15.03 -16.14
CA PRO A 170 -19.60 -14.00 -17.11
C PRO A 170 -20.51 -13.95 -18.35
N SER A 171 -21.18 -15.05 -18.72
CA SER A 171 -22.16 -15.06 -19.83
C SER A 171 -23.38 -14.19 -19.53
N GLY A 172 -23.95 -14.27 -18.33
CA GLY A 172 -25.03 -13.37 -17.91
C GLY A 172 -24.58 -11.89 -17.87
N SER A 173 -23.31 -11.61 -17.58
CA SER A 173 -22.78 -10.25 -17.70
C SER A 173 -22.79 -9.73 -19.14
N LYS A 174 -22.46 -10.60 -20.10
CA LYS A 174 -22.48 -10.27 -21.53
C LYS A 174 -23.90 -9.99 -22.01
N GLU A 175 -24.89 -10.76 -21.57
CA GLU A 175 -26.31 -10.51 -21.86
C GLU A 175 -26.76 -9.13 -21.36
N VAL A 176 -26.43 -8.81 -20.10
CA VAL A 176 -26.72 -7.50 -19.51
C VAL A 176 -26.10 -6.39 -20.34
N LEU A 177 -24.83 -6.52 -20.73
CA LEU A 177 -24.09 -5.48 -21.47
C LEU A 177 -24.60 -5.28 -22.89
N ASN A 178 -25.06 -6.35 -23.56
CA ASN A 178 -25.58 -6.31 -24.93
C ASN A 178 -27.05 -5.87 -25.03
N SER A 179 -27.77 -5.76 -23.91
CA SER A 179 -29.17 -5.31 -23.93
C SER A 179 -29.29 -3.85 -24.44
N LYS A 180 -30.35 -3.56 -25.21
CA LYS A 180 -30.63 -2.21 -25.73
C LYS A 180 -30.64 -1.15 -24.60
N ASN A 181 -31.19 -1.52 -23.44
CA ASN A 181 -31.23 -0.66 -22.26
C ASN A 181 -29.82 -0.33 -21.74
N SER A 182 -28.89 -1.29 -21.70
CA SER A 182 -27.51 -1.03 -21.26
C SER A 182 -26.72 -0.20 -22.27
N LEU A 183 -26.91 -0.46 -23.58
CA LEU A 183 -26.18 0.22 -24.64
C LEU A 183 -26.42 1.73 -24.69
N LYS A 184 -27.58 2.21 -24.23
CA LYS A 184 -27.96 3.63 -24.20
C LYS A 184 -27.23 4.45 -23.13
N TYR A 185 -26.86 3.84 -22.00
CA TYR A 185 -26.40 4.59 -20.80
C TYR A 185 -24.90 4.53 -20.53
N LEU A 186 -24.15 3.74 -21.31
CA LEU A 186 -22.71 3.57 -21.15
C LEU A 186 -21.95 4.29 -22.29
N THR A 187 -20.87 4.99 -21.95
CA THR A 187 -19.95 5.53 -22.95
C THR A 187 -19.13 4.41 -23.59
N LYS A 188 -18.48 4.68 -24.73
CA LYS A 188 -17.55 3.73 -25.37
C LYS A 188 -16.49 3.23 -24.39
N THR A 189 -15.87 4.13 -23.62
CA THR A 189 -14.86 3.79 -22.61
C THR A 189 -15.40 2.88 -21.50
N GLU A 190 -16.62 3.13 -21.02
CA GLU A 190 -17.23 2.27 -19.99
C GLU A 190 -17.62 0.90 -20.52
N LYS A 191 -18.11 0.84 -21.76
CA LYS A 191 -18.36 -0.44 -22.44
C LYS A 191 -17.05 -1.21 -22.61
N ALA A 192 -15.99 -0.56 -23.06
CA ALA A 192 -14.67 -1.16 -23.21
C ALA A 192 -14.17 -1.75 -21.88
N GLN A 193 -14.26 -0.97 -20.79
CA GLN A 193 -13.91 -1.42 -19.45
C GLN A 193 -14.72 -2.65 -19.01
N LEU A 194 -16.05 -2.65 -19.23
CA LEU A 194 -16.90 -3.79 -18.85
C LEU A 194 -16.67 -5.03 -19.72
N HIS A 195 -16.45 -4.86 -21.04
CA HIS A 195 -16.07 -5.97 -21.92
C HIS A 195 -14.73 -6.59 -21.50
N TRP A 196 -13.74 -5.76 -21.13
CA TRP A 196 -12.49 -6.28 -20.57
C TRP A 196 -12.71 -7.02 -19.25
N GLU A 197 -13.52 -6.48 -18.32
CA GLU A 197 -13.82 -7.18 -17.06
C GLU A 197 -14.46 -8.56 -17.29
N ILE A 198 -15.33 -8.67 -18.30
CA ILE A 198 -15.94 -9.94 -18.72
C ILE A 198 -14.89 -10.85 -19.38
N GLY A 199 -14.06 -10.33 -20.29
CA GLY A 199 -12.99 -11.09 -20.94
C GLY A 199 -11.98 -11.65 -19.94
N ASN A 200 -11.56 -10.84 -18.98
CA ASN A 200 -10.69 -11.26 -17.88
C ASN A 200 -11.36 -12.31 -16.98
N ALA A 201 -12.68 -12.23 -16.77
CA ALA A 201 -13.41 -13.28 -16.05
C ALA A 201 -13.41 -14.59 -16.82
N TYR A 202 -13.65 -14.58 -18.14
CA TYR A 202 -13.55 -15.77 -18.97
C TYR A 202 -12.15 -16.39 -18.93
N PHE A 203 -11.09 -15.57 -18.97
CA PHE A 203 -9.71 -16.05 -18.81
C PHE A 203 -9.52 -16.77 -17.47
N ILE A 204 -10.01 -16.21 -16.36
CA ILE A 204 -9.94 -16.86 -15.04
C ILE A 204 -10.65 -18.23 -15.02
N PHE A 205 -11.71 -18.40 -15.81
CA PHE A 205 -12.47 -19.65 -15.93
C PHE A 205 -12.00 -20.56 -17.08
N ASN A 206 -10.79 -20.36 -17.60
CA ASN A 206 -10.20 -21.17 -18.68
C ASN A 206 -11.03 -21.17 -19.98
N LYS A 207 -11.75 -20.08 -20.25
CA LYS A 207 -12.53 -19.85 -21.48
C LYS A 207 -11.79 -18.87 -22.40
N ASP A 208 -10.67 -19.34 -22.97
CA ASP A 208 -9.72 -18.50 -23.69
C ASP A 208 -10.31 -17.84 -24.94
N LEU A 209 -11.14 -18.54 -25.71
CA LEU A 209 -11.72 -17.98 -26.93
C LEU A 209 -12.68 -16.83 -26.60
N GLU A 210 -13.52 -17.02 -25.59
CA GLU A 210 -14.45 -16.00 -25.09
C GLU A 210 -13.68 -14.80 -24.48
N ALA A 211 -12.59 -15.07 -23.78
CA ALA A 211 -11.70 -14.04 -23.25
C ALA A 211 -11.09 -13.16 -24.35
N ILE A 212 -10.59 -13.78 -25.43
CA ILE A 212 -10.06 -13.08 -26.61
C ILE A 212 -11.16 -12.24 -27.25
N ASN A 213 -12.35 -12.83 -27.49
CA ASN A 213 -13.44 -12.15 -28.17
C ASN A 213 -13.95 -10.92 -27.41
N GLU A 214 -14.13 -11.01 -26.10
CA GLU A 214 -14.58 -9.86 -25.29
C GLU A 214 -13.47 -8.81 -25.12
N SER A 215 -12.21 -9.23 -25.02
CA SER A 215 -11.07 -8.30 -24.99
C SER A 215 -10.89 -7.56 -26.32
N ALA A 216 -11.08 -8.22 -27.46
CA ALA A 216 -11.05 -7.60 -28.78
C ALA A 216 -12.13 -6.51 -28.95
N LYS A 217 -13.35 -6.76 -28.46
CA LYS A 217 -14.41 -5.73 -28.42
C LYS A 217 -13.99 -4.53 -27.58
N ALA A 218 -13.37 -4.76 -26.43
CA ALA A 218 -12.88 -3.68 -25.59
C ALA A 218 -11.79 -2.85 -26.29
N ILE A 219 -10.86 -3.51 -26.99
CA ILE A 219 -9.84 -2.84 -27.81
C ILE A 219 -10.51 -1.94 -28.84
N ILE A 220 -11.43 -2.48 -29.65
CA ILE A 220 -12.14 -1.74 -30.71
C ILE A 220 -12.93 -0.55 -30.13
N LEU A 221 -13.69 -0.77 -29.06
CA LEU A 221 -14.50 0.29 -28.42
C LEU A 221 -13.64 1.42 -27.83
N SER A 222 -12.39 1.13 -27.48
CA SER A 222 -11.45 2.09 -26.93
C SER A 222 -10.54 2.72 -27.98
N ASP A 223 -10.76 2.46 -29.26
CA ASP A 223 -9.88 2.87 -30.36
C ASP A 223 -8.42 2.43 -30.11
N GLY A 224 -8.25 1.21 -29.59
CA GLY A 224 -6.94 0.63 -29.25
C GLY A 224 -6.33 1.05 -27.91
N LEU A 225 -6.96 1.95 -27.16
CA LEU A 225 -6.36 2.57 -25.97
C LEU A 225 -6.50 1.75 -24.66
N HIS A 226 -7.30 0.69 -24.65
CA HIS A 226 -7.51 -0.13 -23.44
C HIS A 226 -6.40 -1.19 -23.25
N SER A 227 -5.28 -0.77 -22.62
CA SER A 227 -4.07 -1.58 -22.42
C SER A 227 -4.30 -2.98 -21.85
N ASN A 228 -5.12 -3.10 -20.79
CA ASN A 228 -5.36 -4.40 -20.15
C ASN A 228 -6.06 -5.41 -21.07
N SER A 229 -6.79 -4.95 -22.08
CA SER A 229 -7.44 -5.85 -23.04
C SER A 229 -6.45 -6.49 -23.99
N TRP A 230 -5.41 -5.74 -24.40
CA TRP A 230 -4.32 -6.31 -25.17
C TRP A 230 -3.62 -7.42 -24.38
N PHE A 231 -3.33 -7.18 -23.10
CA PHE A 231 -2.71 -8.19 -22.25
C PHE A 231 -3.59 -9.43 -22.09
N THR A 232 -4.87 -9.27 -21.73
CA THR A 232 -5.81 -10.38 -21.55
C THR A 232 -6.00 -11.18 -22.85
N ALA A 233 -6.13 -10.52 -24.00
CA ALA A 233 -6.24 -11.20 -25.29
C ALA A 233 -4.95 -11.95 -25.65
N GLY A 234 -3.79 -11.34 -25.42
CA GLY A 234 -2.48 -11.93 -25.66
C GLY A 234 -2.24 -13.19 -24.82
N ILE A 235 -2.44 -13.11 -23.50
CA ILE A 235 -2.19 -14.24 -22.60
C ILE A 235 -3.20 -15.38 -22.82
N SER A 236 -4.45 -15.07 -23.15
CA SER A 236 -5.45 -16.07 -23.53
C SER A 236 -5.10 -16.77 -24.85
N SER A 237 -4.56 -16.01 -25.82
CA SER A 237 -4.09 -16.57 -27.10
C SER A 237 -2.88 -17.47 -26.89
N TRP A 238 -1.91 -17.04 -26.06
CA TRP A 238 -0.75 -17.83 -25.68
C TRP A 238 -1.15 -19.14 -25.01
N ARG A 239 -2.02 -19.10 -23.99
CA ARG A 239 -2.44 -20.29 -23.23
C ARG A 239 -3.11 -21.36 -24.11
N ARG A 240 -3.87 -20.93 -25.12
CA ARG A 240 -4.52 -21.83 -26.09
C ARG A 240 -3.60 -22.26 -27.25
N GLY A 241 -2.37 -21.75 -27.35
CA GLY A 241 -1.43 -22.07 -28.43
C GLY A 241 -1.62 -21.28 -29.72
N ASP A 242 -2.42 -20.20 -29.71
CA ASP A 242 -2.60 -19.29 -30.84
C ASP A 242 -1.51 -18.20 -30.82
N PHE A 243 -0.29 -18.62 -31.15
CA PHE A 243 0.90 -17.76 -31.03
C PHE A 243 0.90 -16.60 -32.02
N LEU A 244 0.26 -16.75 -33.19
CA LEU A 244 0.12 -15.68 -34.17
C LEU A 244 -0.70 -14.50 -33.59
N ARG A 245 -1.85 -14.78 -32.98
CA ARG A 245 -2.63 -13.73 -32.30
C ARG A 245 -1.91 -13.21 -31.06
N ALA A 246 -1.26 -14.08 -30.29
CA ALA A 246 -0.49 -13.67 -29.12
C ALA A 246 0.58 -12.63 -29.48
N LYS A 247 1.32 -12.87 -30.58
CA LYS A 247 2.31 -11.93 -31.15
C LYS A 247 1.70 -10.55 -31.37
N ILE A 248 0.61 -10.50 -32.14
CA ILE A 248 -0.08 -9.25 -32.48
C ILE A 248 -0.50 -8.51 -31.21
N PHE A 249 -1.14 -9.19 -30.26
CA PHE A 249 -1.64 -8.53 -29.06
C PHE A 249 -0.51 -7.99 -28.16
N PHE A 250 0.55 -8.78 -27.95
CA PHE A 250 1.66 -8.40 -27.09
C PHE A 250 2.54 -7.29 -27.70
N GLU A 251 2.82 -7.36 -29.00
CA GLU A 251 3.60 -6.30 -29.68
C GLU A 251 2.85 -4.96 -29.70
N ASN A 252 1.54 -4.96 -29.95
CA ASN A 252 0.73 -3.74 -29.88
C ASN A 252 0.71 -3.16 -28.46
N LEU A 253 0.63 -4.00 -27.43
CA LEU A 253 0.73 -3.53 -26.05
C LEU A 253 2.10 -2.93 -25.72
N ALA A 254 3.18 -3.55 -26.19
CA ALA A 254 4.55 -3.11 -25.94
C ALA A 254 4.84 -1.70 -26.45
N ILE A 255 4.17 -1.27 -27.54
CA ILE A 255 4.37 0.05 -28.15
C ILE A 255 3.28 1.07 -27.77
N LEU A 256 2.26 0.67 -26.98
CA LEU A 256 1.14 1.53 -26.62
C LEU A 256 1.57 2.61 -25.62
N LYS A 257 1.84 3.83 -26.11
CA LYS A 257 2.31 4.97 -25.29
C LYS A 257 1.34 5.36 -24.16
N SER A 258 0.04 5.13 -24.34
CA SER A 258 -1.00 5.44 -23.35
C SER A 258 -1.14 4.38 -22.24
N ALA A 259 -0.50 3.22 -22.39
CA ALA A 259 -0.43 2.20 -21.35
C ALA A 259 0.48 2.66 -20.21
N ASP A 260 0.13 2.30 -18.98
CA ASP A 260 1.05 2.45 -17.86
C ASP A 260 2.28 1.55 -18.06
N GLY A 261 3.42 1.97 -17.49
CA GLY A 261 4.70 1.29 -17.65
C GLY A 261 4.66 -0.20 -17.30
N HIS A 262 3.97 -0.57 -16.21
CA HIS A 262 3.85 -1.97 -15.79
C HIS A 262 3.12 -2.84 -16.82
N THR A 263 2.00 -2.36 -17.37
CA THR A 263 1.24 -3.09 -18.40
C THR A 263 1.99 -3.10 -19.74
N ARG A 264 2.71 -2.04 -20.09
CA ARG A 264 3.56 -2.03 -21.30
C ARG A 264 4.69 -3.06 -21.19
N ALA A 265 5.35 -3.12 -20.03
CA ALA A 265 6.41 -4.09 -19.75
C ALA A 265 5.91 -5.53 -19.84
N SER A 266 4.66 -5.81 -19.41
CA SER A 266 4.08 -7.14 -19.56
C SER A 266 3.89 -7.54 -21.02
N GLY A 267 3.39 -6.63 -21.86
CA GLY A 267 3.29 -6.84 -23.31
C GLY A 267 4.65 -7.11 -23.94
N ALA A 268 5.64 -6.26 -23.64
CA ALA A 268 6.99 -6.41 -24.17
C ALA A 268 7.65 -7.73 -23.73
N TYR A 269 7.58 -8.10 -22.45
CA TYR A 269 8.16 -9.35 -21.98
C TYR A 269 7.52 -10.57 -22.68
N TRP A 270 6.20 -10.62 -22.80
CA TRP A 270 5.55 -11.75 -23.48
C TRP A 270 5.73 -11.73 -25.00
N ALA A 271 5.86 -10.55 -25.63
CA ALA A 271 6.26 -10.45 -27.03
C ALA A 271 7.66 -11.06 -27.24
N SER A 272 8.60 -10.87 -26.30
CA SER A 272 9.91 -11.52 -26.37
C SER A 272 9.81 -13.04 -26.30
N ARG A 273 8.89 -13.58 -25.50
CA ARG A 273 8.66 -15.04 -25.38
C ARG A 273 8.10 -15.63 -26.68
N VAL A 274 7.23 -14.90 -27.37
CA VAL A 274 6.76 -15.29 -28.70
C VAL A 274 7.90 -15.23 -29.72
N ALA A 275 8.69 -14.16 -29.73
CA ALA A 275 9.81 -14.00 -30.65
C ALA A 275 10.89 -15.09 -30.47
N ILE A 276 11.23 -15.47 -29.22
CA ILE A 276 12.13 -16.60 -28.93
C ILE A 276 11.58 -17.89 -29.54
N ARG A 277 10.27 -18.14 -29.39
CA ARG A 277 9.60 -19.31 -29.95
C ARG A 277 9.68 -19.32 -31.49
N ASP A 278 9.50 -18.17 -32.11
CA ASP A 278 9.57 -17.98 -33.57
C ASP A 278 11.02 -18.02 -34.11
N GLY A 279 12.04 -18.07 -33.24
CA GLY A 279 13.46 -17.99 -33.63
C GLY A 279 13.96 -16.57 -33.94
N ASP A 280 13.15 -15.54 -33.69
CA ASP A 280 13.50 -14.13 -33.90
C ASP A 280 14.16 -13.54 -32.65
N TYR A 281 15.43 -13.89 -32.45
CA TYR A 281 16.20 -13.45 -31.27
C TYR A 281 16.47 -11.94 -31.25
N ASN A 282 16.56 -11.28 -32.42
CA ASN A 282 16.74 -9.84 -32.51
C ASN A 282 15.51 -9.09 -31.98
N LYS A 283 14.31 -9.53 -32.41
CA LYS A 283 13.05 -8.99 -31.87
C LYS A 283 12.93 -9.29 -30.38
N ALA A 284 13.23 -10.51 -29.95
CA ALA A 284 13.21 -10.87 -28.54
C ALA A 284 14.08 -9.96 -27.68
N LEU A 285 15.33 -9.70 -28.09
CA LEU A 285 16.23 -8.77 -27.43
C LEU A 285 15.66 -7.34 -27.38
N SER A 286 15.05 -6.87 -28.48
CA SER A 286 14.42 -5.54 -28.53
C SER A 286 13.26 -5.41 -27.54
N MET A 287 12.44 -6.47 -27.42
CA MET A 287 11.27 -6.50 -26.55
C MET A 287 11.68 -6.63 -25.07
N LEU A 288 12.71 -7.41 -24.77
CA LEU A 288 13.29 -7.46 -23.42
C LEU A 288 13.83 -6.10 -22.99
N LYS A 289 14.51 -5.35 -23.87
CA LYS A 289 14.98 -3.98 -23.56
C LYS A 289 13.82 -3.03 -23.24
N ILE A 290 12.70 -3.12 -23.97
CA ILE A 290 11.50 -2.31 -23.69
C ILE A 290 10.92 -2.67 -22.30
N ALA A 291 10.84 -3.96 -21.97
CA ALA A 291 10.37 -4.38 -20.64
C ALA A 291 11.33 -3.96 -19.53
N ALA A 292 12.63 -4.11 -19.73
CA ALA A 292 13.68 -3.81 -18.76
C ALA A 292 13.73 -2.32 -18.38
N TYR A 293 13.31 -1.41 -19.28
CA TYR A 293 13.16 0.02 -18.96
C TYR A 293 12.23 0.27 -17.77
N GLU A 294 11.26 -0.62 -17.53
CA GLU A 294 10.31 -0.55 -16.43
C GLU A 294 10.80 -1.38 -15.24
N GLU A 295 11.97 -1.02 -14.72
CA GLU A 295 12.71 -1.74 -13.67
C GLU A 295 11.87 -2.01 -12.42
N ASN A 296 10.87 -1.17 -12.13
CA ASN A 296 10.00 -1.33 -10.96
C ASN A 296 8.81 -2.26 -11.19
N SER A 297 8.67 -2.82 -12.39
CA SER A 297 7.62 -3.76 -12.73
C SER A 297 8.10 -5.20 -12.63
N PHE A 298 7.18 -6.13 -12.32
CA PHE A 298 7.49 -7.56 -12.29
C PHE A 298 8.11 -8.05 -13.62
N TYR A 299 7.54 -7.63 -14.74
CA TYR A 299 8.02 -8.03 -16.07
C TYR A 299 9.32 -7.33 -16.48
N GLY A 300 9.59 -6.12 -15.98
CA GLY A 300 10.87 -5.46 -16.15
C GLY A 300 11.98 -6.16 -15.37
N GLN A 301 11.73 -6.58 -14.13
CA GLN A 301 12.66 -7.41 -13.35
C GLN A 301 12.94 -8.76 -14.04
N LEU A 302 11.91 -9.43 -14.56
CA LEU A 302 12.11 -10.66 -15.35
C LEU A 302 12.93 -10.40 -16.63
N ALA A 303 12.74 -9.25 -17.28
CA ALA A 303 13.47 -8.89 -18.48
C ALA A 303 14.95 -8.58 -18.17
N LEU A 304 15.24 -7.82 -17.12
CA LEU A 304 16.60 -7.58 -16.63
C LEU A 304 17.32 -8.90 -16.33
N ALA A 305 16.67 -9.80 -15.60
CA ALA A 305 17.20 -11.13 -15.32
C ALA A 305 17.46 -11.95 -16.60
N SER A 306 16.55 -11.87 -17.57
CA SER A 306 16.68 -12.56 -18.87
C SER A 306 17.80 -11.98 -19.74
N LEU A 307 18.15 -10.70 -19.53
CA LEU A 307 19.26 -10.02 -20.19
C LEU A 307 20.59 -10.18 -19.44
N GLY A 308 20.59 -10.80 -18.26
CA GLY A 308 21.77 -10.87 -17.39
C GLY A 308 22.21 -9.52 -16.83
N ILE A 309 21.29 -8.55 -16.73
CA ILE A 309 21.58 -7.21 -16.20
C ILE A 309 21.24 -7.20 -14.71
N ASP A 310 22.25 -6.92 -13.89
CA ASP A 310 22.03 -6.52 -12.49
C ASP A 310 21.73 -5.03 -12.44
N ASN A 311 20.65 -4.65 -11.77
CA ASN A 311 20.19 -3.27 -11.70
C ASN A 311 20.74 -2.51 -10.48
N ASN A 312 21.59 -3.12 -9.65
CA ASN A 312 22.34 -2.46 -8.55
C ASN A 312 21.50 -1.40 -7.83
N LEU A 313 20.38 -1.82 -7.25
CA LEU A 313 19.42 -0.92 -6.61
C LEU A 313 20.08 -0.08 -5.51
N ASN A 314 19.93 1.25 -5.59
CA ASN A 314 20.43 2.15 -4.55
C ASN A 314 19.39 2.34 -3.43
N PHE A 315 19.73 1.89 -2.21
CA PHE A 315 18.92 2.05 -1.00
C PHE A 315 19.27 3.29 -0.16
N ASP A 316 20.23 4.10 -0.61
CA ASP A 316 20.63 5.33 0.07
C ASP A 316 19.44 6.28 0.24
N LEU A 317 19.43 6.94 1.39
CA LEU A 317 18.45 7.96 1.74
C LEU A 317 19.12 9.34 1.69
N PRO A 318 18.39 10.39 1.28
CA PRO A 318 18.86 11.76 1.43
C PRO A 318 19.26 12.03 2.89
N GLU A 319 20.35 12.79 3.07
CA GLU A 319 20.76 13.24 4.40
C GLU A 319 19.66 14.08 5.07
N ILE A 320 19.55 13.96 6.39
CA ILE A 320 18.62 14.75 7.19
C ILE A 320 19.33 16.04 7.61
N SER A 321 18.85 17.17 7.12
CA SER A 321 19.43 18.48 7.41
C SER A 321 19.20 18.93 8.86
N ASN A 322 20.11 19.77 9.35
CA ASN A 322 19.95 20.47 10.62
C ASN A 322 18.71 21.41 10.61
N GLU A 323 18.34 21.93 9.44
CA GLU A 323 17.14 22.76 9.26
C GLU A 323 15.87 21.95 9.59
N PHE A 324 15.76 20.73 9.07
CA PHE A 324 14.63 19.85 9.38
C PHE A 324 14.56 19.50 10.87
N LEU A 325 15.69 19.17 11.50
CA LEU A 325 15.72 18.88 12.94
C LEU A 325 15.34 20.11 13.77
N PHE A 326 15.78 21.30 13.37
CA PHE A 326 15.38 22.56 14.00
C PHE A 326 13.89 22.83 13.85
N PHE A 327 13.33 22.61 12.65
CA PHE A 327 11.89 22.71 12.40
C PHE A 327 11.10 21.79 13.34
N LEU A 328 11.43 20.49 13.41
CA LEU A 328 10.75 19.55 14.29
C LEU A 328 10.90 19.92 15.77
N LYS A 329 12.10 20.32 16.21
CA LYS A 329 12.36 20.70 17.60
C LYS A 329 11.53 21.89 18.07
N ASN A 330 11.27 22.83 17.18
CA ASN A 330 10.49 24.04 17.51
C ASN A 330 8.98 23.86 17.29
N HIS A 331 8.55 22.84 16.55
CA HIS A 331 7.14 22.56 16.32
C HIS A 331 6.48 21.77 17.46
N PRO A 332 5.27 22.12 17.95
CA PRO A 332 4.57 21.35 18.99
C PRO A 332 4.41 19.86 18.65
N SER A 333 3.99 19.53 17.43
CA SER A 333 3.90 18.15 16.94
C SER A 333 5.27 17.46 16.91
N GLY A 334 6.35 18.15 16.52
CA GLY A 334 7.68 17.55 16.47
C GLY A 334 8.24 17.24 17.87
N LYS A 335 7.99 18.10 18.86
CA LYS A 335 8.30 17.79 20.27
C LYS A 335 7.55 16.54 20.76
N ARG A 336 6.28 16.36 20.37
CA ARG A 336 5.52 15.12 20.67
C ARG A 336 6.09 13.90 19.96
N VAL A 337 6.53 14.05 18.70
CA VAL A 337 7.19 12.98 17.93
C VAL A 337 8.42 12.48 18.68
N PHE A 338 9.29 13.38 19.14
CA PHE A 338 10.47 12.97 19.92
C PHE A 338 10.10 12.23 21.21
N ALA A 339 9.09 12.70 21.95
CA ALA A 339 8.59 11.99 23.13
C ALA A 339 8.02 10.59 22.79
N PHE A 340 7.32 10.44 21.66
CA PHE A 340 6.80 9.15 21.22
C PHE A 340 7.88 8.18 20.75
N LEU A 341 8.87 8.66 20.00
CA LEU A 341 10.02 7.85 19.59
C LEU A 341 10.82 7.41 20.80
N GLN A 342 11.05 8.30 21.78
CA GLN A 342 11.67 7.95 23.05
C GLN A 342 10.94 6.78 23.72
N LEU A 343 9.59 6.81 23.76
CA LEU A 343 8.72 5.80 24.35
C LEU A 343 8.51 4.52 23.50
N ASP A 344 9.13 4.38 22.32
CA ASP A 344 8.87 3.29 21.37
C ASP A 344 7.38 3.22 20.93
N LEU A 345 6.72 4.38 20.89
CA LEU A 345 5.32 4.52 20.49
C LEU A 345 5.21 4.99 19.03
N HIS A 346 5.85 4.24 18.13
CA HIS A 346 5.97 4.54 16.69
C HIS A 346 4.65 4.90 15.99
N TRP A 347 3.55 4.21 16.30
CA TRP A 347 2.25 4.55 15.72
C TRP A 347 1.76 5.97 16.08
N TYR A 348 2.05 6.43 17.30
CA TYR A 348 1.69 7.79 17.69
C TYR A 348 2.59 8.81 16.98
N ALA A 349 3.89 8.54 16.87
CA ALA A 349 4.84 9.39 16.13
C ALA A 349 4.46 9.51 14.64
N ASP A 350 4.17 8.39 13.95
CA ASP A 350 3.70 8.36 12.56
C ASP A 350 2.47 9.27 12.39
N ARG A 351 1.50 9.19 13.31
CA ARG A 351 0.28 10.01 13.22
C ARG A 351 0.54 11.50 13.45
N GLU A 352 1.43 11.86 14.36
CA GLU A 352 1.84 13.25 14.56
C GLU A 352 2.54 13.81 13.31
N LEU A 353 3.40 13.03 12.66
CA LEU A 353 4.07 13.45 11.42
C LEU A 353 3.11 13.51 10.22
N ARG A 354 2.15 12.58 10.10
CA ARG A 354 1.08 12.67 9.09
C ARG A 354 0.25 13.93 9.23
N ARG A 355 0.03 14.37 10.46
CA ARG A 355 -0.67 15.61 10.76
C ARG A 355 0.19 16.81 10.38
N LEU A 356 1.47 16.76 10.71
CA LEU A 356 2.44 17.81 10.43
C LEU A 356 2.74 17.96 8.93
N PHE A 357 2.55 16.91 8.12
CA PHE A 357 2.98 16.86 6.72
C PHE A 357 2.59 18.07 5.88
N SER A 358 1.37 18.62 6.03
CA SER A 358 0.93 19.79 5.26
C SER A 358 1.61 21.10 5.66
N GLU A 359 2.26 21.12 6.81
CA GLU A 359 3.00 22.26 7.35
C GLU A 359 4.51 22.12 7.13
N VAL A 360 4.98 20.95 6.67
CA VAL A 360 6.39 20.74 6.34
C VAL A 360 6.71 21.42 5.01
N PRO A 361 7.69 22.35 4.99
CA PRO A 361 8.17 22.97 3.76
C PRO A 361 8.54 21.93 2.70
N GLU A 362 8.27 22.26 1.44
CA GLU A 362 8.44 21.32 0.32
C GLU A 362 9.90 20.82 0.18
N ASN A 363 10.87 21.70 0.44
CA ASN A 363 12.30 21.37 0.46
C ASN A 363 12.69 20.39 1.58
N LEU A 364 11.91 20.28 2.65
CA LEU A 364 12.18 19.40 3.80
C LEU A 364 11.39 18.09 3.78
N GLN A 365 10.62 17.82 2.72
CA GLN A 365 9.83 16.59 2.64
C GLN A 365 10.69 15.34 2.41
N LEU A 366 11.87 15.48 1.79
CA LEU A 366 12.83 14.38 1.65
C LEU A 366 13.49 14.09 3.00
N ASP A 367 13.85 15.10 3.78
CA ASP A 367 14.33 14.93 5.16
C ASP A 367 13.30 14.20 6.02
N LEU A 368 12.02 14.57 5.91
CA LEU A 368 10.93 13.88 6.62
C LEU A 368 10.83 12.41 6.20
N MET A 369 10.97 12.12 4.90
CA MET A 369 10.96 10.74 4.38
C MET A 369 12.11 9.92 4.96
N SER A 370 13.34 10.44 4.89
CA SER A 370 14.53 9.81 5.47
C SER A 370 14.39 9.63 6.98
N PHE A 371 13.93 10.66 7.69
CA PHE A 371 13.67 10.61 9.13
C PHE A 371 12.69 9.50 9.49
N CYS A 372 11.62 9.33 8.71
CA CYS A 372 10.65 8.26 8.94
C CYS A 372 11.26 6.87 8.69
N ALA A 373 12.08 6.73 7.64
CA ALA A 373 12.69 5.46 7.28
C ALA A 373 13.68 4.99 8.36
N ILE A 374 14.53 5.89 8.88
CA ILE A 374 15.55 5.52 9.88
C ILE A 374 15.00 5.41 11.31
N ASN A 375 13.85 6.02 11.62
CA ASN A 375 13.24 5.99 12.96
C ASN A 375 12.04 5.03 13.06
N ASN A 376 12.04 3.93 12.29
CA ASN A 376 11.04 2.86 12.36
C ASN A 376 9.58 3.38 12.21
N LEU A 377 9.39 4.33 11.28
CA LEU A 377 8.07 4.82 10.82
C LEU A 377 7.81 4.40 9.35
N PRO A 378 7.88 3.10 9.03
CA PRO A 378 7.97 2.60 7.66
C PRO A 378 6.75 2.94 6.80
N SER A 379 5.54 2.99 7.39
CA SER A 379 4.33 3.32 6.65
C SER A 379 4.30 4.77 6.15
N LEU A 380 4.82 5.71 6.95
CA LEU A 380 4.93 7.10 6.52
C LEU A 380 6.10 7.31 5.57
N ALA A 381 7.24 6.66 5.81
CA ALA A 381 8.38 6.66 4.88
C ALA A 381 7.93 6.24 3.47
N TYR A 382 7.27 5.07 3.37
CA TYR A 382 6.72 4.57 2.11
C TYR A 382 5.70 5.54 1.50
N ARG A 383 4.81 6.12 2.33
CA ARG A 383 3.80 7.06 1.85
C ARG A 383 4.43 8.29 1.20
N ILE A 384 5.45 8.86 1.82
CA ILE A 384 6.14 10.06 1.32
C ILE A 384 6.98 9.68 0.09
N ALA A 385 7.69 8.57 0.12
CA ALA A 385 8.45 8.07 -1.03
C ALA A 385 7.55 7.86 -2.26
N ASP A 386 6.35 7.30 -2.09
CA ASP A 386 5.37 7.15 -3.18
C ASP A 386 4.85 8.50 -3.71
N ILE A 387 4.76 9.54 -2.87
CA ILE A 387 4.43 10.91 -3.30
C ILE A 387 5.59 11.49 -4.12
N GLN A 388 6.81 11.40 -3.60
CA GLN A 388 8.00 11.94 -4.25
C GLN A 388 8.27 11.26 -5.58
N ARG A 389 8.18 9.93 -5.63
CA ARG A 389 8.29 9.15 -6.87
C ARG A 389 7.32 9.62 -7.94
N LYS A 390 6.07 9.91 -7.60
CA LYS A 390 5.08 10.42 -8.56
C LYS A 390 5.39 11.82 -9.07
N LYS A 391 6.08 12.62 -8.26
CA LYS A 391 6.42 14.01 -8.57
C LYS A 391 7.72 14.12 -9.37
N THR A 392 8.73 13.33 -9.03
CA THR A 392 10.10 13.46 -9.56
C THR A 392 10.53 12.29 -10.44
N ASN A 393 9.75 11.20 -10.49
CA ASN A 393 10.11 9.93 -11.12
C ASN A 393 11.36 9.24 -10.52
N ILE A 394 11.80 9.68 -9.33
CA ILE A 394 12.94 9.08 -8.61
C ILE A 394 12.43 8.01 -7.64
N ASN A 395 13.10 6.86 -7.61
CA ASN A 395 12.81 5.78 -6.67
C ASN A 395 13.77 5.85 -5.47
N TRP A 396 13.26 6.25 -4.32
CA TRP A 396 13.98 6.17 -3.05
C TRP A 396 13.78 4.79 -2.43
N TYR A 397 14.56 3.78 -2.86
CA TYR A 397 14.33 2.38 -2.48
C TYR A 397 14.40 2.15 -0.97
N GLY A 398 15.31 2.83 -0.24
CA GLY A 398 15.40 2.78 1.22
C GLY A 398 14.11 3.22 1.94
N ALA A 399 13.30 4.10 1.33
CA ALA A 399 12.02 4.52 1.87
C ALA A 399 10.82 3.77 1.25
N LEU A 400 10.96 3.20 0.05
CA LEU A 400 9.94 2.36 -0.61
C LEU A 400 9.94 0.91 -0.08
N TYR A 401 11.05 0.48 0.52
CA TYR A 401 11.27 -0.82 1.15
C TYR A 401 12.01 -0.63 2.49
N PRO A 402 11.42 0.13 3.43
CA PRO A 402 12.07 0.48 4.69
C PRO A 402 12.22 -0.74 5.60
N ASP A 403 13.36 -0.85 6.27
CA ASP A 403 13.60 -1.93 7.21
C ASP A 403 12.63 -1.91 8.39
N LEU A 404 12.26 -3.12 8.81
CA LEU A 404 11.48 -3.33 10.03
C LEU A 404 12.45 -3.70 11.14
N GLU A 405 12.57 -2.83 12.14
CA GLU A 405 13.44 -3.06 13.30
C GLU A 405 13.14 -4.41 13.99
N ASN A 406 14.17 -5.13 14.45
CA ASN A 406 14.04 -6.43 15.13
C ASN A 406 13.24 -7.47 14.33
N SER A 407 13.26 -7.37 13.00
CA SER A 407 12.56 -8.33 12.15
C SER A 407 13.37 -9.60 11.89
N ASP A 408 14.69 -9.54 12.08
CA ASP A 408 15.60 -10.68 11.91
C ASP A 408 15.28 -11.85 12.85
N ASP A 409 14.76 -11.56 14.05
CA ASP A 409 14.30 -12.58 15.01
C ASP A 409 13.15 -13.45 14.48
N PHE A 410 12.45 -13.00 13.44
CA PHE A 410 11.30 -13.70 12.88
C PHE A 410 11.61 -14.45 11.60
N PHE A 411 12.78 -14.23 10.99
CA PHE A 411 13.06 -14.61 9.59
C PHE A 411 14.40 -15.32 9.44
N ASN A 412 14.51 -16.24 8.47
CA ASN A 412 15.79 -16.51 7.82
C ASN A 412 15.93 -15.59 6.59
N ASP A 413 17.14 -15.41 6.04
CA ASP A 413 17.40 -14.41 5.00
C ASP A 413 16.49 -14.52 3.75
N LYS A 414 16.18 -15.76 3.32
CA LYS A 414 15.29 -16.01 2.17
C LYS A 414 13.82 -15.74 2.51
N ASP A 415 13.40 -16.03 3.74
CA ASP A 415 12.06 -15.73 4.23
C ASP A 415 11.86 -14.23 4.49
N LYS A 416 12.93 -13.49 4.82
CA LYS A 416 12.89 -12.05 5.11
C LYS A 416 12.38 -11.26 3.90
N ALA A 417 12.99 -11.42 2.73
CA ALA A 417 12.57 -10.71 1.52
C ALA A 417 11.12 -11.03 1.13
N LEU A 418 10.72 -12.31 1.21
CA LEU A 418 9.36 -12.75 0.92
C LEU A 418 8.35 -12.12 1.89
N ILE A 419 8.58 -12.23 3.20
CA ILE A 419 7.66 -11.70 4.22
C ILE A 419 7.58 -10.18 4.13
N HIS A 420 8.71 -9.52 3.93
CA HIS A 420 8.76 -8.07 3.74
C HIS A 420 7.96 -7.65 2.50
N SER A 421 8.09 -8.38 1.38
CA SER A 421 7.29 -8.12 0.17
C SER A 421 5.79 -8.29 0.41
N ILE A 422 5.39 -9.29 1.19
CA ILE A 422 3.99 -9.52 1.59
C ILE A 422 3.51 -8.37 2.48
N ILE A 423 4.26 -7.97 3.50
CA ILE A 423 3.90 -6.84 4.38
C ILE A 423 3.70 -5.56 3.57
N ARG A 424 4.65 -5.27 2.67
CA ARG A 424 4.57 -4.10 1.79
C ARG A 424 3.30 -4.15 0.93
N GLN A 425 3.01 -5.29 0.31
CA GLN A 425 1.85 -5.46 -0.55
C GLN A 425 0.52 -5.41 0.23
N GLU A 426 0.47 -6.02 1.40
CA GLU A 426 -0.75 -6.16 2.20
C GLU A 426 -1.10 -4.87 2.95
N SER A 427 -0.16 -4.30 3.70
CA SER A 427 -0.42 -3.15 4.59
C SER A 427 0.34 -1.89 4.24
N LYS A 428 1.37 -1.96 3.40
CA LYS A 428 2.32 -0.85 3.17
C LYS A 428 2.91 -0.42 4.51
N PHE A 429 3.27 -1.44 5.30
CA PHE A 429 3.82 -1.33 6.65
C PHE A 429 2.90 -0.68 7.69
N ASP A 430 1.60 -0.52 7.42
CA ASP A 430 0.65 -0.06 8.44
C ASP A 430 0.35 -1.17 9.45
N GLN A 431 1.01 -1.09 10.61
CA GLN A 431 0.79 -2.01 11.72
C GLN A 431 -0.65 -2.03 12.24
N ARG A 432 -1.42 -0.94 12.05
CA ARG A 432 -2.82 -0.86 12.51
C ARG A 432 -3.82 -0.95 11.37
N GLY A 433 -3.38 -1.40 10.18
CA GLY A 433 -4.19 -1.53 8.98
C GLY A 433 -5.37 -2.48 9.18
N LYS A 434 -6.55 -2.07 8.69
CA LYS A 434 -7.76 -2.88 8.71
C LYS A 434 -8.42 -2.87 7.34
N SER A 435 -8.59 -4.04 6.72
CA SER A 435 -9.27 -4.15 5.43
C SER A 435 -10.79 -4.26 5.58
N TYR A 436 -11.50 -4.03 4.46
CA TYR A 436 -12.94 -4.31 4.36
C TYR A 436 -13.28 -5.79 4.62
N ALA A 437 -12.37 -6.70 4.23
CA ALA A 437 -12.48 -8.14 4.51
C ALA A 437 -12.14 -8.49 5.98
N ARG A 438 -11.98 -7.49 6.85
CA ARG A 438 -11.67 -7.63 8.28
C ARG A 438 -10.28 -8.23 8.57
N ALA A 439 -9.37 -8.14 7.62
CA ALA A 439 -7.97 -8.46 7.82
C ALA A 439 -7.27 -7.37 8.65
N LEU A 440 -6.27 -7.75 9.45
CA LEU A 440 -5.65 -6.90 10.47
C LEU A 440 -4.13 -6.94 10.41
N GLY A 441 -3.50 -5.78 10.64
CA GLY A 441 -2.06 -5.64 10.88
C GLY A 441 -1.18 -5.72 9.64
N LEU A 442 0.14 -5.85 9.86
CA LEU A 442 1.18 -5.77 8.83
C LEU A 442 0.99 -6.77 7.67
N MET A 443 0.64 -8.01 7.99
CA MET A 443 0.46 -9.11 7.05
C MET A 443 -1.01 -9.35 6.69
N GLN A 444 -1.91 -8.45 7.10
CA GLN A 444 -3.36 -8.52 6.85
C GLN A 444 -3.95 -9.90 7.18
N ILE A 445 -3.79 -10.33 8.43
CA ILE A 445 -4.32 -11.63 8.89
C ILE A 445 -5.80 -11.49 9.26
N ILE A 446 -6.63 -12.39 8.72
CA ILE A 446 -8.05 -12.48 9.08
C ILE A 446 -8.20 -13.24 10.41
N PRO A 447 -9.08 -12.81 11.34
CA PRO A 447 -9.28 -13.50 12.62
C PRO A 447 -9.57 -15.01 12.54
N SER A 448 -10.32 -15.46 11.53
CA SER A 448 -10.57 -16.88 11.29
C SER A 448 -9.30 -17.63 10.87
N THR A 449 -8.47 -17.02 10.03
CA THR A 449 -7.16 -17.56 9.64
C THR A 449 -6.24 -17.64 10.85
N ALA A 450 -6.17 -16.58 11.68
CA ALA A 450 -5.39 -16.63 12.93
C ALA A 450 -5.86 -17.74 13.87
N SER A 451 -7.18 -17.91 14.05
CA SER A 451 -7.75 -18.99 14.85
C SER A 451 -7.41 -20.37 14.29
N PHE A 452 -7.40 -20.53 12.96
CA PHE A 452 -7.06 -21.78 12.30
C PHE A 452 -5.57 -22.11 12.48
N VAL A 453 -4.69 -21.16 12.12
CA VAL A 453 -3.23 -21.32 12.13
C VAL A 453 -2.71 -21.59 13.54
N THR A 454 -3.28 -20.94 14.56
CA THR A 454 -2.83 -21.05 15.96
C THR A 454 -3.59 -22.08 16.79
N GLY A 455 -4.72 -22.61 16.29
CA GLY A 455 -5.67 -23.41 17.07
C GLY A 455 -6.43 -22.64 18.16
N ASN A 456 -6.21 -21.33 18.31
CA ASN A 456 -6.78 -20.54 19.41
C ASN A 456 -8.03 -19.76 18.98
N LYS A 457 -9.21 -20.26 19.37
CA LYS A 457 -10.51 -19.62 19.14
C LYS A 457 -10.62 -18.21 19.74
N GLY A 458 -9.74 -17.83 20.67
CA GLY A 458 -9.67 -16.49 21.24
C GLY A 458 -9.47 -15.37 20.21
N TYR A 459 -8.85 -15.66 19.06
CA TYR A 459 -8.69 -14.68 17.96
C TYR A 459 -10.02 -14.30 17.30
N LEU A 460 -11.08 -15.11 17.44
CA LEU A 460 -12.43 -14.75 17.01
C LEU A 460 -13.10 -13.73 17.94
N GLY A 461 -12.56 -13.53 19.15
CA GLY A 461 -13.09 -12.65 20.18
C GLY A 461 -12.01 -11.81 20.84
N LYS A 462 -11.68 -12.14 22.11
CA LYS A 462 -10.83 -11.31 22.99
C LYS A 462 -9.43 -11.01 22.46
N LEU A 463 -8.80 -11.95 21.72
CA LEU A 463 -7.44 -11.80 21.19
C LEU A 463 -7.40 -11.14 19.80
N LYS A 464 -8.55 -10.79 19.22
CA LYS A 464 -8.62 -10.18 17.88
C LYS A 464 -7.73 -8.92 17.76
N HIS A 465 -7.66 -8.13 18.83
CA HIS A 465 -6.88 -6.89 18.83
C HIS A 465 -5.37 -7.12 18.86
N ASP A 466 -4.92 -8.30 19.30
CA ASP A 466 -3.50 -8.67 19.33
C ASP A 466 -2.94 -8.83 17.91
N LEU A 467 -3.80 -9.03 16.90
CA LEU A 467 -3.42 -9.02 15.49
C LEU A 467 -2.94 -7.64 15.01
N LEU A 468 -3.07 -6.58 15.80
CA LEU A 468 -2.50 -5.25 15.53
C LEU A 468 -1.13 -5.06 16.21
N LEU A 469 -0.64 -6.05 16.96
CA LEU A 469 0.70 -6.05 17.52
C LEU A 469 1.66 -6.61 16.47
N LYS A 470 2.75 -5.88 16.18
CA LYS A 470 3.75 -6.21 15.15
C LYS A 470 4.21 -7.66 15.24
N ASN A 471 4.75 -8.05 16.39
CA ASN A 471 5.37 -9.36 16.61
C ASN A 471 4.34 -10.50 16.50
N THR A 472 3.16 -10.33 17.11
CA THR A 472 2.06 -11.30 17.01
C THR A 472 1.59 -11.48 15.57
N ASN A 473 1.42 -10.38 14.84
CA ASN A 473 0.94 -10.41 13.45
C ASN A 473 1.94 -11.10 12.52
N ILE A 474 3.23 -10.73 12.62
CA ILE A 474 4.31 -11.32 11.83
C ILE A 474 4.46 -12.82 12.15
N LYS A 475 4.46 -13.20 13.44
CA LYS A 475 4.56 -14.60 13.85
C LYS A 475 3.42 -15.46 13.28
N ILE A 476 2.17 -14.98 13.38
CA ILE A 476 1.02 -15.72 12.83
C ILE A 476 1.08 -15.78 11.30
N GLY A 477 1.48 -14.70 10.63
CA GLY A 477 1.65 -14.68 9.18
C GLY A 477 2.75 -15.62 8.69
N ASN A 478 3.89 -15.69 9.39
CA ASN A 478 4.96 -16.63 9.09
C ASN A 478 4.50 -18.08 9.26
N ASN A 479 3.80 -18.39 10.35
CA ASN A 479 3.19 -19.71 10.56
C ASN A 479 2.20 -20.06 9.44
N TYR A 480 1.40 -19.09 8.98
CA TYR A 480 0.46 -19.31 7.89
C TYR A 480 1.18 -19.59 6.56
N ILE A 481 2.23 -18.84 6.23
CA ILE A 481 3.08 -19.10 5.05
C ILE A 481 3.68 -20.50 5.12
N SER A 482 4.23 -20.89 6.27
CA SER A 482 4.82 -22.21 6.49
C SER A 482 3.82 -23.35 6.31
N GLN A 483 2.56 -23.16 6.76
CA GLN A 483 1.48 -24.12 6.54
C GLN A 483 1.12 -24.21 5.05
N LEU A 484 0.94 -23.06 4.38
CA LEU A 484 0.62 -23.01 2.95
C LEU A 484 1.71 -23.65 2.09
N LEU A 485 3.00 -23.40 2.34
CA LEU A 485 4.09 -23.99 1.54
C LEU A 485 4.05 -25.53 1.52
N LYS A 486 3.61 -26.13 2.63
CA LYS A 486 3.49 -27.60 2.80
C LYS A 486 2.23 -28.18 2.17
N GLU A 487 1.25 -27.36 1.78
CA GLU A 487 0.04 -27.83 1.10
C GLU A 487 0.40 -28.47 -0.24
N LYS A 488 -0.15 -29.66 -0.52
CA LYS A 488 0.18 -30.44 -1.73
C LYS A 488 -0.06 -29.65 -3.02
N ILE A 489 -1.09 -28.80 -3.05
CA ILE A 489 -1.39 -27.98 -4.23
C ILE A 489 -0.39 -26.83 -4.44
N ILE A 490 0.36 -26.44 -3.41
CA ILE A 490 1.35 -25.36 -3.45
C ILE A 490 2.75 -25.96 -3.70
N ASN A 491 3.10 -27.04 -3.00
CA ASN A 491 4.35 -27.79 -3.18
C ASN A 491 5.59 -26.88 -3.25
N TYR A 492 5.77 -26.03 -2.24
CA TYR A 492 6.88 -25.08 -2.13
C TYR A 492 7.03 -24.06 -3.30
N ASN A 493 6.02 -23.93 -4.17
CA ASN A 493 6.03 -22.95 -5.25
C ASN A 493 5.60 -21.57 -4.73
N ILE A 494 6.51 -20.59 -4.78
CA ILE A 494 6.27 -19.23 -4.26
C ILE A 494 5.12 -18.52 -4.99
N VAL A 495 4.96 -18.73 -6.31
CA VAL A 495 3.86 -18.11 -7.07
C VAL A 495 2.52 -18.65 -6.58
N TYR A 496 2.42 -19.96 -6.37
CA TYR A 496 1.23 -20.61 -5.82
C TYR A 496 0.99 -20.21 -4.36
N LEU A 497 2.04 -20.08 -3.55
CA LEU A 497 1.96 -19.55 -2.19
C LEU A 497 1.32 -18.16 -2.19
N LEU A 498 1.85 -17.21 -2.97
CA LEU A 498 1.34 -15.84 -3.00
C LEU A 498 -0.11 -15.79 -3.49
N ALA A 499 -0.45 -16.59 -4.51
CA ALA A 499 -1.81 -16.76 -4.99
C ALA A 499 -2.76 -17.30 -3.91
N ALA A 500 -2.34 -18.32 -3.16
CA ALA A 500 -3.13 -18.93 -2.08
C ALA A 500 -3.16 -18.09 -0.81
N TYR A 501 -2.12 -17.31 -0.51
CA TYR A 501 -2.11 -16.38 0.62
C TYR A 501 -3.21 -15.34 0.46
N ASN A 502 -3.36 -14.78 -0.74
CA ASN A 502 -4.36 -13.78 -1.06
C ASN A 502 -5.75 -14.38 -1.36
N GLY A 503 -5.81 -15.40 -2.21
CA GLY A 503 -7.06 -15.98 -2.73
C GLY A 503 -7.56 -17.19 -1.94
N GLY A 504 -6.75 -17.78 -1.08
CA GLY A 504 -7.01 -19.07 -0.45
C GLY A 504 -6.63 -20.27 -1.33
N PRO A 505 -6.22 -21.42 -0.74
CA PRO A 505 -5.91 -22.66 -1.46
C PRO A 505 -7.01 -23.12 -2.43
N GLY A 506 -8.28 -22.96 -2.04
CA GLY A 506 -9.42 -23.35 -2.86
C GLY A 506 -9.57 -22.55 -4.15
N ASN A 507 -9.17 -21.27 -4.17
CA ASN A 507 -9.17 -20.48 -5.41
C ASN A 507 -7.95 -20.77 -6.28
N LEU A 508 -6.78 -20.98 -5.66
CA LEU A 508 -5.60 -21.47 -6.40
C LEU A 508 -5.93 -22.75 -7.19
N ASN A 509 -6.64 -23.69 -6.58
CA ASN A 509 -7.04 -24.93 -7.25
C ASN A 509 -7.97 -24.72 -8.45
N LYS A 510 -8.71 -23.59 -8.51
CA LYS A 510 -9.53 -23.23 -9.67
C LYS A 510 -8.73 -22.54 -10.78
N TRP A 511 -7.59 -21.95 -10.44
CA TRP A 511 -6.73 -21.21 -11.37
C TRP A 511 -5.66 -22.07 -12.04
N LYS A 512 -5.29 -23.19 -11.40
CA LYS A 512 -4.59 -24.30 -12.05
C LYS A 512 -5.49 -24.92 -13.10
#